data_AF-A0A455U0J8-F1
#
_entry.id   AF-A0A455U0J8-F1
#
_cell.length_a   1.000
_cell.length_b   1.000
_cell.length_c   1.000
_cell.angle_alpha   90.00
_cell.angle_beta   90.00
_cell.angle_gamma   90.00
#
_symmetry.space_group_name_H-M   'P 1'
#
loop_
_entity.id
_entity.type
_entity.pdbx_description
1 polymer ?
#
loop_
_entity_poly.entity_id
_entity_poly.type
_entity_poly.pdbx_seq_one_letter_code
_entity_poly.pdbx_strand_id
1 'polypeptide(L)' 'MAPVVLNAANEVAVEAFLQRQLGFTAIGQLVAEVLSRPYEGRVDSLESVLATDQWARQQSLELITRWSA' A
#
# COMPACT_ATOMS: atom_id res chain seq x y z
N MET A 1 3.13 -4.90 -12.07
CA MET A 1 2.18 -4.77 -10.94
C MET A 1 2.91 -4.42 -9.65
N ALA A 2 3.90 -5.22 -9.22
CA ALA A 2 4.68 -4.95 -8.01
C ALA A 2 5.22 -3.51 -7.87
N PRO A 3 5.70 -2.82 -8.93
CA PRO A 3 6.13 -1.42 -8.80
C PRO A 3 4.99 -0.45 -8.45
N VAL A 4 3.79 -0.66 -9.00
CA VAL A 4 2.62 0.19 -8.74
C VAL A 4 2.14 -0.02 -7.31
N VAL A 5 2.03 -1.28 -6.89
CA VAL A 5 1.65 -1.64 -5.51
C VAL A 5 2.65 -1.07 -4.51
N LEU A 6 3.95 -1.22 -4.77
CA LEU A 6 5.01 -0.68 -3.92
C LEU A 6 4.91 0.85 -3.80
N ASN A 7 4.77 1.56 -4.93
CA ASN A 7 4.73 3.02 -4.92
C ASN A 7 3.51 3.53 -4.13
N ALA A 8 2.32 2.99 -4.44
CA ALA A 8 1.08 3.37 -3.78
C ALA A 8 1.11 3.06 -2.26
N ALA A 9 1.58 1.88 -1.87
CA ALA A 9 1.71 1.52 -0.46
C ALA A 9 2.74 2.39 0.27
N ASN A 10 3.85 2.72 -0.38
CA ASN A 10 4.88 3.58 0.20
C ASN A 10 4.37 5.01 0.43
N GLU A 11 3.60 5.58 -0.49
CA GLU A 11 3.01 6.91 -0.32
C GLU A 11 2.07 6.96 0.90
N VAL A 12 1.17 5.99 1.04
CA VAL A 12 0.27 5.89 2.20
C VAL A 12 1.05 5.68 3.50
N ALA A 13 2.06 4.81 3.49
CA ALA A 13 2.89 4.54 4.66
C ALA A 13 3.69 5.77 5.13
N VAL A 14 4.28 6.51 4.18
CA VAL A 14 5.03 7.74 4.48
C VAL A 14 4.10 8.82 4.99
N GLU A 15 2.91 8.99 4.41
CA GLU A 15 1.91 9.93 4.92
C GLU A 15 1.53 9.61 6.37
N ALA A 16 1.22 8.35 6.67
CA ALA A 16 0.88 7.91 8.02
C ALA A 16 2.05 8.09 9.01
N PHE A 17 3.30 7.88 8.57
CA PHE A 17 4.48 8.19 9.37
C PHE A 17 4.60 9.69 9.67
N LEU A 18 4.41 10.55 8.67
CA LEU A 18 4.43 12.01 8.84
C LEU A 18 3.31 12.50 9.77
N GLN A 19 2.16 11.83 9.76
CA GLN A 19 1.04 12.04 10.67
C GLN A 19 1.21 11.37 12.05
N ARG A 20 2.37 10.74 12.32
CA ARG A 20 2.69 10.02 13.57
C ARG A 20 1.77 8.84 13.89
N GLN A 21 1.11 8.27 12.88
CA GLN A 21 0.29 7.05 12.99
C GLN A 21 1.14 5.78 12.82
N LEU A 22 2.30 5.88 12.16
CA LEU A 22 3.27 4.80 12.01
C LEU A 22 4.65 5.18 12.55
N GLY A 23 5.37 4.18 13.06
CA GLY A 23 6.81 4.29 13.31
C GLY A 23 7.62 4.14 12.00
N PHE A 24 8.86 4.65 11.98
CA PHE A 24 9.71 4.61 10.78
C PHE A 24 9.92 3.19 10.22
N THR A 25 10.15 2.20 11.09
CA THR A 25 10.32 0.80 10.66
C THR A 25 9.04 0.16 10.15
N ALA A 26 7.88 0.69 10.55
CA ALA A 26 6.57 0.19 10.13
C ALA A 26 6.26 0.51 8.66
N ILE A 27 6.94 1.50 8.06
CA ILE A 27 6.81 1.81 6.64
C ILE A 27 7.18 0.58 5.79
N GLY A 28 8.39 0.04 6.01
CA GLY A 28 8.87 -1.12 5.25
C GLY A 28 8.05 -2.37 5.52
N GLN A 29 7.59 -2.56 6.77
CA GLN A 29 6.72 -3.67 7.15
C GLN A 29 5.37 -3.59 6.40
N LEU A 30 4.80 -2.39 6.27
CA LEU A 30 3.50 -2.21 5.63
C LEU A 30 3.59 -2.49 4.14
N VAL A 31 4.60 -1.91 3.49
CA VAL A 31 4.84 -2.11 2.06
C VAL A 31 5.06 -3.60 1.75
N ALA A 32 5.85 -4.30 2.58
CA ALA A 32 6.06 -5.73 2.43
C ALA A 32 4.77 -6.54 2.60
N GLU A 33 3.93 -6.20 3.58
CA GLU A 33 2.66 -6.90 3.80
C GLU A 33 1.68 -6.68 2.65
N VAL A 34 1.55 -5.46 2.12
CA VAL A 34 0.69 -5.16 0.96
C VAL A 34 1.17 -5.91 -0.28
N LEU A 35 2.48 -5.95 -0.54
CA LEU A 35 3.07 -6.71 -1.66
C LEU A 35 2.86 -8.23 -1.54
N SER A 36 2.72 -8.75 -0.31
CA SER A 36 2.49 -10.18 -0.08
C SER A 36 1.04 -10.61 -0.35
N ARG A 37 0.09 -9.67 -0.43
CA ARG A 37 -1.32 -9.97 -0.66
C ARG A 37 -1.57 -10.33 -2.13
N PRO A 38 -2.41 -11.34 -2.39
CA PRO A 38 -2.78 -11.69 -3.76
C PRO A 38 -3.57 -10.54 -4.40
N TYR A 39 -3.16 -10.17 -5.62
CA TYR A 39 -3.90 -9.27 -6.49
C TYR A 39 -4.07 -9.94 -7.85
N GLU A 40 -5.31 -10.16 -8.26
CA GLU A 40 -5.65 -10.93 -9.46
C GLU A 40 -5.78 -10.08 -10.74
N GLY A 41 -5.45 -8.78 -10.67
CA GLY A 41 -5.48 -7.91 -11.85
C GLY A 41 -4.39 -8.26 -12.87
N ARG A 42 -4.51 -7.74 -14.09
CA ARG A 42 -3.41 -7.63 -15.06
C ARG A 42 -3.11 -6.15 -15.26
N VAL A 43 -1.84 -5.77 -15.42
CA VAL A 43 -1.46 -4.39 -15.77
C VAL A 43 -1.11 -4.34 -17.26
N ASP A 44 -2.12 -4.09 -18.09
CA ASP A 44 -2.02 -4.00 -19.56
C ASP A 44 -2.63 -2.71 -20.13
N SER A 45 -3.25 -1.88 -19.27
CA SER A 45 -3.79 -0.58 -19.63
C SER A 45 -3.55 0.47 -18.53
N LEU A 46 -3.78 1.74 -18.83
CA LEU A 46 -3.73 2.80 -17.82
C LEU A 46 -4.78 2.57 -16.72
N GLU A 47 -5.99 2.16 -17.10
CA GLU A 47 -7.09 1.85 -16.18
C GLU A 47 -6.68 0.75 -15.20
N SER A 48 -5.96 -0.27 -15.69
CA SER A 48 -5.46 -1.35 -14.84
C SER A 48 -4.35 -0.91 -13.88
N VAL A 49 -3.50 0.05 -14.27
CA VAL A 49 -2.52 0.69 -13.38
C VAL A 49 -3.25 1.44 -12.27
N LEU A 50 -4.25 2.26 -12.62
CA LEU A 50 -5.03 3.04 -11.68
C LEU A 50 -5.82 2.15 -10.69
N ALA A 51 -6.38 1.05 -11.19
CA ALA A 51 -7.05 0.06 -10.33
C ALA A 51 -6.07 -0.63 -9.37
N THR A 52 -4.85 -0.94 -9.83
CA THR A 52 -3.79 -1.52 -8.99
C THR A 52 -3.34 -0.54 -7.91
N ASP A 53 -3.15 0.74 -8.26
CA ASP A 53 -2.81 1.81 -7.31
C ASP A 53 -3.91 1.97 -6.24
N GLN A 54 -5.17 2.10 -6.65
CA GLN A 54 -6.30 2.24 -5.74
C GLN A 54 -6.42 1.05 -4.79
N TRP A 55 -6.29 -0.17 -5.30
CA TRP A 55 -6.29 -1.37 -4.47
C TRP A 55 -5.18 -1.34 -3.42
N ALA A 56 -3.95 -1.00 -3.82
CA ALA A 56 -2.81 -0.96 -2.89
C ALA A 56 -3.02 0.09 -1.78
N ARG A 57 -3.62 1.25 -2.09
CA ARG A 57 -3.97 2.26 -1.09
C ARG A 57 -5.01 1.75 -0.10
N GLN A 58 -6.05 1.08 -0.59
CA GLN A 58 -7.09 0.49 0.27
C GLN A 58 -6.49 -0.53 1.25
N GLN A 59 -5.68 -1.47 0.77
CA GLN A 59 -5.02 -2.46 1.62
C GLN A 59 -4.10 -1.83 2.67
N SER A 60 -3.43 -0.73 2.31
CA SER A 60 -2.54 0.00 3.21
C SER A 60 -3.31 0.67 4.35
N LEU A 61 -4.42 1.34 4.03
CA LEU A 61 -5.28 2.01 5.03
C LEU A 61 -5.95 0.99 5.98
N GLU A 62 -6.38 -0.16 5.46
CA GLU A 62 -6.90 -1.25 6.28
C GLU A 62 -5.85 -1.77 7.28
N LEU A 63 -4.61 -1.95 6.84
CA LEU A 63 -3.51 -2.39 7.71
C LEU A 63 -3.19 -1.37 8.81
N ILE A 64 -3.11 -0.09 8.45
CA ILE A 64 -2.87 0.99 9.42
C ILE A 64 -3.96 1.00 10.49
N THR A 65 -5.22 0.87 10.08
CA THR A 65 -6.36 0.81 11.02
C THR A 65 -6.22 -0.40 11.96
N ARG A 66 -5.83 -1.56 11.44
CA ARG A 66 -5.61 -2.78 12.24
C ARG A 66 -4.42 -2.70 13.19
N TRP A 67 -3.35 -1.99 12.83
CA TRP A 67 -2.17 -1.82 13.68
C TRP A 67 -2.35 -0.77 14.77
N SER A 68 -3.34 0.11 14.61
CA SER A 68 -3.69 1.17 15.56
C SER A 68 -4.74 0.73 16.58
N ALA A 69 -5.34 -0.45 16.39
CA ALA A 69 -6.28 -1.09 17.32
C ALA A 69 -5.55 -1.96 18.34
#